data_AF-A0A2E3LWD9-F1
#
_entry.id   AF-A0A2E3LWD9-F1
#
_cell.length_a   1.000
_cell.length_b   1.000
_cell.length_c   1.000
_cell.angle_alpha   90.00
_cell.angle_beta   90.00
_cell.angle_gamma   90.00
#
_symmetry.space_group_name_H-M   'P 1'
#
loop_
_entity.id
_entity.type
_entity.pdbx_description
1 polymer ?
#
loop_
_entity_poly.entity_id
_entity_poly.type
_entity_poly.pdbx_seq_one_letter_code
_entity_poly.pdbx_strand_id
1 'polypeptide(L)'
;MASCDDASHDLSHFKRVVHTALFFARSEEGADPLVILAAAFLHDIVSLPKNHPQAKESSRLAAEKGGEILLRIGFPKEKISSVEHAIHAHSFSAKVKAETIEAKCVQDADRLEALGALGLIRTFYVSGMMNGQICHQEDPMAQKRELNDRQYSLDHFALKLLNLKDTMQTEGGRKLAYERSAYLEEFRGYILSELENKPGEALAIAEKCREAALCGRSLFHPEDPFAKRRPRQADLYLIDELLMDEEKFGKVSREFFAELKKELDLKENLIS
;
A
#
# COMPACT_ATOMS: atom_id res chain seq x y z
N MET A 1 -13.40 -0.51 -26.23
CA MET A 1 -13.74 -0.81 -24.82
C MET A 1 -12.44 -1.20 -24.15
N ALA A 2 -11.89 -0.34 -23.29
CA ALA A 2 -10.63 -0.61 -22.62
C ALA A 2 -10.89 -1.62 -21.48
N SER A 3 -10.32 -2.81 -21.60
CA SER A 3 -10.23 -3.80 -20.53
C SER A 3 -9.60 -3.15 -19.30
N CYS A 4 -10.29 -3.23 -18.17
CA CYS A 4 -9.88 -2.68 -16.89
C CYS A 4 -8.92 -3.65 -16.18
N ASP A 5 -7.77 -3.92 -16.80
CA ASP A 5 -6.69 -4.67 -16.14
C ASP A 5 -5.85 -3.69 -15.31
N ASP A 6 -6.39 -3.33 -14.15
CA ASP A 6 -5.66 -2.54 -13.16
C ASP A 6 -4.63 -3.46 -12.49
N ALA A 7 -3.39 -3.46 -12.99
CA ALA A 7 -2.26 -4.21 -12.42
C ALA A 7 -1.96 -3.84 -10.96
N SER A 8 -2.58 -2.77 -10.45
CA SER A 8 -2.48 -2.36 -9.06
C SER A 8 -3.48 -3.09 -8.13
N HIS A 9 -4.42 -3.89 -8.64
CA HIS A 9 -5.35 -4.71 -7.83
C HIS A 9 -5.25 -6.21 -8.13
N ASP A 10 -4.03 -6.70 -8.39
CA ASP A 10 -3.71 -8.12 -8.59
C ASP A 10 -3.92 -8.96 -7.30
N LEU A 11 -4.13 -10.28 -7.43
CA LEU A 11 -4.10 -11.27 -6.36
C LEU A 11 -2.93 -11.08 -5.38
N SER A 12 -1.79 -10.59 -5.88
CA SER A 12 -0.63 -10.24 -5.07
C SER A 12 -0.90 -9.09 -4.07
N HIS A 13 -1.72 -8.09 -4.43
CA HIS A 13 -2.17 -7.01 -3.54
C HIS A 13 -2.94 -7.60 -2.35
N PHE A 14 -3.98 -8.39 -2.63
CA PHE A 14 -4.80 -9.01 -1.58
C PHE A 14 -3.97 -9.85 -0.62
N LYS A 15 -3.03 -10.65 -1.15
CA LYS A 15 -2.13 -11.48 -0.32
C LYS A 15 -1.26 -10.63 0.62
N ARG A 16 -0.70 -9.52 0.14
CA ARG A 16 0.12 -8.62 0.99
C ARG A 16 -0.73 -7.92 2.04
N VAL A 17 -1.91 -7.39 1.68
CA VAL A 17 -2.83 -6.75 2.61
C VAL A 17 -3.26 -7.72 3.71
N VAL A 18 -3.68 -8.95 3.36
CA VAL A 18 -4.02 -9.99 4.32
C VAL A 18 -2.85 -10.27 5.27
N HIS A 19 -1.65 -10.47 4.72
CA HIS A 19 -0.46 -10.77 5.50
C HIS A 19 -0.16 -9.66 6.52
N THR A 20 -0.15 -8.42 6.06
CA THR A 20 0.14 -7.24 6.90
C THR A 20 -0.97 -7.01 7.94
N ALA A 21 -2.24 -7.17 7.58
CA ALA A 21 -3.36 -7.01 8.51
C ALA A 21 -3.33 -8.06 9.63
N LEU A 22 -3.04 -9.32 9.29
CA LEU A 22 -2.86 -10.38 10.28
C LEU A 22 -1.61 -10.18 11.14
N PHE A 23 -0.54 -9.59 10.58
CA PHE A 23 0.64 -9.22 11.36
C PHE A 23 0.30 -8.16 12.41
N PHE A 24 -0.46 -7.12 12.06
CA PHE A 24 -0.92 -6.11 13.02
C PHE A 24 -1.81 -6.71 14.11
N ALA A 25 -2.72 -7.60 13.73
CA ALA A 25 -3.62 -8.26 14.67
C ALA A 25 -2.91 -9.05 15.79
N ARG A 26 -1.67 -9.52 15.58
CA ARG A 26 -0.92 -10.28 16.60
C ARG A 26 -0.58 -9.45 17.84
N SER A 27 -0.51 -8.14 17.70
CA SER A 27 -0.20 -7.21 18.79
C SER A 27 -1.44 -6.57 19.40
N GLU A 28 -2.64 -6.91 18.92
CA GLU A 28 -3.89 -6.25 19.30
C GLU A 28 -4.82 -7.27 19.97
N GLU A 29 -5.20 -7.00 21.22
CA GLU A 29 -6.07 -7.91 21.98
C GLU A 29 -7.49 -7.95 21.41
N GLY A 30 -8.06 -9.15 21.31
CA GLY A 30 -9.46 -9.36 20.92
C GLY A 30 -9.74 -9.29 19.41
N ALA A 31 -8.72 -9.14 18.57
CA ALA A 31 -8.89 -9.18 17.12
C ALA A 31 -9.28 -10.57 16.62
N ASP A 32 -10.35 -10.68 15.83
CA ASP A 32 -10.77 -11.92 15.19
C ASP A 32 -10.04 -12.12 13.85
N PRO A 33 -9.09 -13.09 13.76
CA PRO A 33 -8.31 -13.29 12.54
C PRO A 33 -9.18 -13.69 11.33
N LEU A 34 -10.32 -14.34 11.57
CA LEU A 34 -11.22 -14.77 10.50
C LEU A 34 -11.94 -13.58 9.86
N VAL A 35 -12.32 -12.58 10.66
CA VAL A 35 -12.92 -11.33 10.17
C VAL A 35 -11.88 -10.53 9.37
N ILE A 36 -10.66 -10.38 9.90
CA ILE A 36 -9.57 -9.66 9.22
C ILE A 36 -9.25 -10.30 7.88
N LEU A 37 -9.12 -11.61 7.87
CA LEU A 37 -8.84 -12.38 6.66
C LEU A 37 -9.91 -12.17 5.59
N ALA A 38 -11.18 -12.34 5.94
CA ALA A 38 -12.28 -12.19 5.01
C ALA A 38 -12.38 -10.75 4.48
N ALA A 39 -12.27 -9.76 5.38
CA ALA A 39 -12.32 -8.35 5.02
C ALA A 39 -11.16 -7.93 4.11
N ALA A 40 -9.92 -8.26 4.48
CA ALA A 40 -8.73 -7.92 3.71
C ALA A 40 -8.71 -8.58 2.32
N PHE A 41 -9.34 -9.75 2.16
CA PHE A 41 -9.43 -10.40 0.86
C PHE A 41 -10.53 -9.80 -0.04
N LEU A 42 -11.62 -9.34 0.57
CA LEU A 42 -12.81 -8.86 -0.16
C LEU A 42 -12.87 -7.32 -0.29
N HIS A 43 -11.94 -6.57 0.30
CA HIS A 43 -12.06 -5.11 0.44
C HIS A 43 -12.24 -4.34 -0.88
N ASP A 44 -11.61 -4.80 -1.97
CA ASP A 44 -11.71 -4.22 -3.31
C ASP A 44 -12.45 -5.14 -4.31
N ILE A 45 -13.30 -6.06 -3.84
CA ILE A 45 -14.07 -6.94 -4.75
C ILE A 45 -14.97 -6.17 -5.73
N VAL A 46 -15.32 -4.93 -5.37
CA VAL A 46 -15.93 -3.95 -6.24
C VAL A 46 -15.04 -2.71 -6.28
N SER A 47 -14.33 -2.51 -7.40
CA SER A 47 -13.53 -1.31 -7.66
C SER A 47 -14.10 -0.58 -8.88
N LEU A 48 -14.71 0.58 -8.65
CA LEU A 48 -15.18 1.46 -9.72
C LEU A 48 -14.05 2.39 -10.16
N PRO A 49 -13.91 2.68 -11.47
CA PRO A 49 -12.90 3.62 -11.96
C PRO A 49 -12.98 4.96 -11.24
N LYS A 50 -11.83 5.61 -10.99
CA LYS A 50 -11.75 6.90 -10.27
C LYS A 50 -12.60 8.02 -10.89
N ASN A 51 -12.89 7.94 -12.19
CA ASN A 51 -13.71 8.91 -12.92
C ASN A 51 -15.22 8.59 -12.88
N HIS A 52 -15.62 7.49 -12.23
CA HIS A 52 -17.02 7.10 -12.11
C HIS A 52 -17.75 8.02 -11.10
N PRO A 53 -18.99 8.47 -11.38
CA PRO A 53 -19.73 9.37 -10.50
C PRO A 53 -19.97 8.78 -9.09
N GLN A 54 -19.99 7.45 -8.99
CA GLN A 54 -20.15 6.71 -7.73
C GLN A 54 -18.84 6.12 -7.19
N ALA A 55 -17.66 6.59 -7.62
CA ALA A 55 -16.38 6.05 -7.15
C ALA A 55 -16.22 6.06 -5.62
N LYS A 56 -16.88 7.02 -4.93
CA LYS A 56 -16.92 7.10 -3.45
C LYS A 56 -17.73 5.99 -2.79
N GLU A 57 -18.63 5.34 -3.53
CA GLU A 57 -19.49 4.26 -3.04
C GLU A 57 -18.84 2.87 -3.19
N SER A 58 -17.67 2.78 -3.83
CA SER A 58 -17.04 1.49 -4.14
C SER A 58 -16.84 0.61 -2.91
N SER A 59 -16.39 1.17 -1.78
CA SER A 59 -16.19 0.39 -0.56
C SER A 59 -17.50 -0.04 0.11
N ARG A 60 -18.58 0.74 -0.02
CA ARG A 60 -19.93 0.32 0.43
C ARG A 60 -20.44 -0.84 -0.40
N LEU A 61 -20.32 -0.74 -1.72
CA LEU A 61 -20.71 -1.80 -2.66
C LEU A 61 -19.86 -3.07 -2.47
N ALA A 62 -18.57 -2.91 -2.18
CA ALA A 62 -17.68 -4.02 -1.85
C ALA A 62 -18.10 -4.70 -0.54
N ALA A 63 -18.52 -3.94 0.47
CA ALA A 63 -19.01 -4.49 1.74
C ALA A 63 -20.29 -5.30 1.52
N GLU A 64 -21.29 -4.73 0.84
CA GLU A 64 -22.54 -5.41 0.49
C GLU A 64 -22.27 -6.70 -0.30
N LYS A 65 -21.39 -6.61 -1.31
CA LYS A 65 -21.04 -7.77 -2.13
C LYS A 65 -20.28 -8.84 -1.34
N GLY A 66 -19.39 -8.42 -0.45
CA GLY A 66 -18.66 -9.28 0.46
C GLY A 66 -19.63 -10.05 1.36
N GLY A 67 -20.58 -9.36 1.99
CA GLY A 67 -21.62 -9.98 2.83
C GLY A 67 -22.44 -11.05 2.09
N GLU A 68 -22.88 -10.76 0.86
CA GLU A 68 -23.59 -11.73 0.01
C GLU A 68 -22.78 -13.01 -0.23
N ILE A 69 -21.49 -12.86 -0.58
CA ILE A 69 -20.60 -13.99 -0.85
C ILE A 69 -20.36 -14.80 0.42
N LEU A 70 -20.10 -14.14 1.54
CA LEU A 70 -19.89 -14.79 2.84
C LEU A 70 -21.11 -15.59 3.30
N LEU A 71 -22.32 -15.04 3.12
CA LEU A 71 -23.55 -15.76 3.41
C LEU A 71 -23.69 -17.03 2.56
N ARG A 72 -23.37 -16.94 1.26
CA ARG A 72 -23.50 -18.07 0.33
C ARG A 72 -22.56 -19.23 0.65
N ILE A 73 -21.34 -18.93 1.08
CA ILE A 73 -20.31 -19.95 1.37
C ILE A 73 -20.36 -20.47 2.82
N GLY A 74 -21.39 -20.11 3.59
CA GLY A 74 -21.60 -20.63 4.95
C GLY A 74 -20.70 -20.01 6.01
N PHE A 75 -20.23 -18.78 5.81
CA PHE A 75 -19.46 -18.04 6.82
C PHE A 75 -20.30 -17.77 8.08
N PRO A 76 -19.71 -17.71 9.29
CA PRO A 76 -20.44 -17.43 10.53
C PRO A 76 -21.21 -16.10 10.46
N LYS A 77 -22.54 -16.17 10.54
CA LYS A 77 -23.44 -15.02 10.33
C LYS A 77 -23.19 -13.88 11.31
N GLU A 78 -22.84 -14.22 12.54
CA GLU A 78 -22.52 -13.30 13.62
C GLU A 78 -21.26 -12.46 13.36
N LYS A 79 -20.41 -12.87 12.41
CA LYS A 79 -19.17 -12.16 12.04
C LYS A 79 -19.31 -11.28 10.80
N ILE A 80 -20.39 -11.45 10.02
CA ILE A 80 -20.54 -10.80 8.71
C ILE A 80 -20.59 -9.28 8.84
N SER A 81 -21.33 -8.76 9.82
CA SER A 81 -21.39 -7.31 10.06
C SER A 81 -20.03 -6.69 10.36
N SER A 82 -19.15 -7.42 11.07
CA SER A 82 -17.78 -6.96 11.35
C SER A 82 -16.92 -6.97 10.09
N VAL A 83 -17.11 -7.95 9.19
CA VAL A 83 -16.42 -7.99 7.89
C VAL A 83 -16.89 -6.85 6.99
N GLU A 84 -18.20 -6.65 6.86
CA GLU A 84 -18.78 -5.56 6.08
C GLU A 84 -18.31 -4.18 6.58
N HIS A 85 -18.26 -3.99 7.89
CA HIS A 85 -17.73 -2.75 8.48
C HIS A 85 -16.25 -2.55 8.16
N ALA A 86 -15.41 -3.58 8.30
CA ALA A 86 -14.00 -3.50 7.96
C ALA A 86 -13.76 -3.19 6.48
N ILE A 87 -14.53 -3.82 5.57
CA ILE A 87 -14.50 -3.53 4.14
C ILE A 87 -14.97 -2.09 3.88
N HIS A 88 -16.06 -1.63 4.48
CA HIS A 88 -16.56 -0.29 4.20
C HIS A 88 -15.59 0.80 4.72
N ALA A 89 -14.99 0.55 5.88
CA ALA A 89 -14.10 1.48 6.57
C ALA A 89 -12.69 1.57 6.00
N HIS A 90 -12.19 0.60 5.22
CA HIS A 90 -10.80 0.64 4.74
C HIS A 90 -10.51 1.88 3.87
N SER A 91 -11.48 2.27 3.04
CA SER A 91 -11.28 3.29 2.01
C SER A 91 -11.09 4.70 2.59
N PHE A 92 -10.01 5.36 2.18
CA PHE A 92 -9.76 6.77 2.52
C PHE A 92 -10.88 7.70 2.03
N SER A 93 -11.46 7.41 0.85
CA SER A 93 -12.45 8.28 0.20
C SER A 93 -13.83 8.21 0.86
N ALA A 94 -14.17 7.08 1.48
CA ALA A 94 -15.46 6.85 2.13
C ALA A 94 -15.60 7.61 3.45
N LYS A 95 -14.48 7.97 4.10
CA LYS A 95 -14.45 8.68 5.39
C LYS A 95 -15.24 7.99 6.50
N VAL A 96 -15.40 6.67 6.40
CA VAL A 96 -16.03 5.84 7.43
C VAL A 96 -15.00 5.56 8.52
N LYS A 97 -15.41 5.69 9.77
CA LYS A 97 -14.55 5.47 10.93
C LYS A 97 -14.32 3.97 11.14
N ALA A 98 -13.05 3.57 11.31
CA ALA A 98 -12.69 2.22 11.73
C ALA A 98 -12.90 2.08 13.25
N GLU A 99 -14.07 1.58 13.64
CA GLU A 99 -14.48 1.37 15.03
C GLU A 99 -13.88 0.11 15.66
N THR A 100 -13.91 -1.01 14.93
CA THR A 100 -13.40 -2.30 15.40
C THR A 100 -11.89 -2.44 15.17
N ILE A 101 -11.25 -3.35 15.90
CA ILE A 101 -9.81 -3.58 15.74
C ILE A 101 -9.50 -4.21 14.38
N GLU A 102 -10.40 -5.05 13.87
CA GLU A 102 -10.29 -5.68 12.57
C GLU A 102 -10.35 -4.64 11.46
N ALA A 103 -11.28 -3.68 11.54
CA ALA A 103 -11.37 -2.58 10.59
C ALA A 103 -10.10 -1.71 10.61
N LYS A 104 -9.51 -1.47 11.79
CA LYS A 104 -8.25 -0.73 11.92
C LYS A 104 -7.08 -1.48 11.28
N CYS A 105 -6.94 -2.78 11.54
CA CYS A 105 -5.89 -3.61 10.95
C CYS A 105 -5.99 -3.66 9.42
N VAL A 106 -7.19 -3.87 8.87
CA VAL A 106 -7.42 -3.92 7.41
C VAL A 106 -7.16 -2.55 6.78
N GLN A 107 -7.68 -1.47 7.38
CA GLN A 107 -7.46 -0.11 6.91
C GLN A 107 -5.97 0.26 6.88
N ASP A 108 -5.23 -0.02 7.96
CA ASP A 108 -3.81 0.29 8.03
C ASP A 108 -3.01 -0.54 7.01
N ALA A 109 -3.32 -1.83 6.88
CA ALA A 109 -2.64 -2.71 5.93
C ALA A 109 -2.82 -2.26 4.48
N ASP A 110 -4.05 -1.90 4.08
CA ASP A 110 -4.31 -1.38 2.73
C ASP A 110 -3.63 -0.02 2.51
N ARG A 111 -3.71 0.91 3.47
CA ARG A 111 -3.04 2.22 3.35
C ARG A 111 -1.52 2.08 3.27
N LEU A 112 -0.94 1.07 3.90
CA LEU A 112 0.49 0.82 3.86
C LEU A 112 0.98 0.41 2.46
N GLU A 113 0.11 -0.12 1.60
CA GLU A 113 0.43 -0.43 0.19
C GLU A 113 0.61 0.83 -0.67
N ALA A 114 0.07 1.97 -0.23
CA ALA A 114 0.34 3.26 -0.85
C ALA A 114 1.70 3.86 -0.42
N LEU A 115 2.39 3.24 0.53
CA LEU A 115 3.68 3.69 1.04
C LEU A 115 4.84 2.77 0.62
N GLY A 116 6.07 3.27 0.75
CA GLY A 116 7.28 2.50 0.45
C GLY A 116 7.48 2.26 -1.05
N ALA A 117 8.36 1.32 -1.41
CA ALA A 117 8.77 1.10 -2.79
C ALA A 117 7.62 0.69 -3.73
N LEU A 118 6.68 -0.14 -3.27
CA LEU A 118 5.52 -0.51 -4.08
C LEU A 118 4.56 0.68 -4.26
N GLY A 119 4.27 1.40 -3.18
CA GLY A 119 3.45 2.63 -3.24
C GLY A 119 4.04 3.69 -4.17
N LEU A 120 5.36 3.79 -4.19
CA LEU A 120 6.10 4.65 -5.11
C LEU A 120 5.84 4.28 -6.58
N ILE A 121 6.06 3.01 -6.94
CA ILE A 121 5.85 2.51 -8.31
C ILE A 121 4.39 2.71 -8.72
N ARG A 122 3.43 2.36 -7.85
CA ARG A 122 2.00 2.53 -8.11
C ARG A 122 1.62 3.98 -8.38
N THR A 123 2.21 4.93 -7.64
CA THR A 123 1.91 6.36 -7.79
C THR A 123 2.22 6.85 -9.20
N PHE A 124 3.40 6.52 -9.73
CA PHE A 124 3.77 6.92 -11.10
C PHE A 124 3.03 6.11 -12.17
N TYR A 125 2.81 4.81 -11.94
CA TYR A 125 2.05 3.96 -12.85
C TYR A 125 0.61 4.49 -13.05
N VAL A 126 -0.10 4.74 -11.96
CA VAL A 126 -1.47 5.28 -12.00
C VAL A 126 -1.51 6.68 -12.58
N SER A 127 -0.54 7.55 -12.24
CA SER A 127 -0.44 8.87 -12.86
C SER A 127 -0.28 8.77 -14.38
N GLY A 128 0.60 7.88 -14.86
CA GLY A 128 0.79 7.62 -16.28
C GLY A 128 -0.48 7.13 -16.98
N MET A 129 -1.22 6.20 -16.37
CA MET A 129 -2.53 5.75 -16.89
C MET A 129 -3.56 6.88 -16.98
N MET A 130 -3.46 7.87 -16.10
CA MET A 130 -4.34 9.05 -16.07
C MET A 130 -3.85 10.18 -16.99
N ASN A 131 -2.80 9.96 -17.80
CA ASN A 131 -2.11 10.99 -18.59
C ASN A 131 -1.59 12.16 -17.74
N GLY A 132 -1.26 11.89 -16.48
CA GLY A 132 -0.60 12.82 -15.57
C GLY A 132 0.90 12.96 -15.89
N GLN A 133 1.47 14.10 -15.49
CA GLN A 133 2.90 14.37 -15.59
C GLN A 133 3.59 13.99 -14.28
N ILE A 134 4.92 13.81 -14.33
CA ILE A 134 5.70 13.53 -13.12
C ILE A 134 5.61 14.71 -12.15
N CYS A 135 5.94 15.90 -12.65
CA CYS A 135 5.94 17.15 -11.90
C CYS A 135 5.73 18.35 -12.83
N HIS A 136 5.42 19.51 -12.24
CA HIS A 136 5.42 20.77 -12.97
C HIS A 136 6.85 21.17 -13.34
N GLN A 137 7.08 21.66 -14.56
CA GLN A 137 8.43 21.95 -15.08
C GLN A 137 9.15 23.06 -14.31
N GLU A 138 8.45 24.17 -14.02
CA GLU A 138 9.05 25.34 -13.36
C GLU A 138 8.86 25.39 -11.84
N ASP A 139 7.94 24.56 -11.31
CA ASP A 139 7.61 24.56 -9.88
C ASP A 139 7.26 23.13 -9.40
N PRO A 140 8.26 22.21 -9.38
CA PRO A 140 8.05 20.82 -8.99
C PRO A 140 7.52 20.65 -7.55
N MET A 141 7.74 21.66 -6.69
CA MET A 141 7.33 21.64 -5.29
C MET A 141 6.01 22.37 -5.01
N ALA A 142 5.39 22.99 -6.01
CA ALA A 142 4.19 23.80 -5.86
C ALA A 142 4.35 24.96 -4.84
N GLN A 143 5.48 25.67 -4.89
CA GLN A 143 5.73 26.82 -4.01
C GLN A 143 4.92 28.07 -4.40
N LYS A 144 4.56 28.20 -5.68
CA LYS A 144 3.86 29.35 -6.27
C LYS A 144 2.51 28.99 -6.89
N ARG A 145 2.12 27.72 -6.82
CA ARG A 145 0.86 27.18 -7.36
C ARG A 145 0.19 26.27 -6.34
N GLU A 146 -1.09 25.99 -6.53
CA GLU A 146 -1.76 24.94 -5.76
C GLU A 146 -1.27 23.55 -6.18
N LEU A 147 -1.30 22.61 -5.23
CA LEU A 147 -1.02 21.21 -5.48
C LEU A 147 -2.17 20.58 -6.30
N ASN A 148 -1.82 19.83 -7.34
CA ASN A 148 -2.75 19.16 -8.23
C ASN A 148 -2.26 17.74 -8.53
N ASP A 149 -2.66 16.79 -7.68
CA ASP A 149 -2.28 15.37 -7.82
C ASP A 149 -2.94 14.63 -8.98
N ARG A 150 -3.92 15.24 -9.65
CA ARG A 150 -4.48 14.72 -10.91
C ARG A 150 -3.57 15.02 -12.10
N GLN A 151 -2.82 16.11 -12.03
CA GLN A 151 -1.93 16.55 -13.10
C GLN A 151 -0.47 16.19 -12.82
N TYR A 152 -0.04 16.20 -11.56
CA TYR A 152 1.36 16.02 -11.17
C TYR A 152 1.51 14.97 -10.07
N SER A 153 2.20 13.87 -10.38
CA SER A 153 2.40 12.77 -9.42
C SER A 153 3.21 13.18 -8.18
N LEU A 154 4.19 14.10 -8.29
CA LEU A 154 4.94 14.60 -7.12
C LEU A 154 4.06 15.37 -6.13
N ASP A 155 2.98 16.00 -6.60
CA ASP A 155 2.04 16.69 -5.71
C ASP A 155 1.26 15.69 -4.86
N HIS A 156 1.04 14.47 -5.37
CA HIS A 156 0.35 13.39 -4.64
C HIS A 156 1.09 12.99 -3.36
N PHE A 157 2.42 13.10 -3.35
CA PHE A 157 3.22 12.82 -2.16
C PHE A 157 2.80 13.76 -1.02
N ALA A 158 2.80 15.06 -1.29
CA ALA A 158 2.47 16.09 -0.30
C ALA A 158 0.98 16.10 0.06
N LEU A 159 0.09 15.92 -0.92
CA LEU A 159 -1.35 15.93 -0.68
C LEU A 159 -1.83 14.71 0.10
N LYS A 160 -1.27 13.53 -0.18
CA LYS A 160 -1.80 12.27 0.36
C LYS A 160 -0.73 11.42 1.03
N LEU A 161 0.26 10.93 0.29
CA LEU A 161 1.10 9.82 0.74
C LEU A 161 1.81 10.13 2.06
N LEU A 162 2.45 11.30 2.16
CA LEU A 162 3.22 11.69 3.34
C LEU A 162 2.35 11.93 4.58
N ASN A 163 1.06 12.18 4.40
CA ASN A 163 0.10 12.37 5.49
C ASN A 163 -0.48 11.03 5.99
N LEU A 164 -0.35 9.93 5.23
CA LEU A 164 -0.96 8.64 5.60
C LEU A 164 -0.39 8.10 6.92
N LYS A 165 0.89 8.33 7.21
CA LYS A 165 1.56 7.89 8.45
C LYS A 165 0.84 8.38 9.72
N ASP A 166 0.27 9.58 9.67
CA ASP A 166 -0.43 10.19 10.80
C ASP A 166 -1.88 9.70 10.93
N THR A 167 -2.41 9.02 9.90
CA THR A 167 -3.78 8.48 9.88
C THR A 167 -3.88 7.02 10.33
N MET A 168 -2.74 6.35 10.54
CA MET A 168 -2.70 4.95 10.96
C MET A 168 -3.34 4.76 12.34
N GLN A 169 -4.06 3.66 12.50
CA GLN A 169 -4.88 3.36 13.67
C GLN A 169 -4.20 2.43 14.66
N THR A 170 -3.42 1.47 14.18
CA THR A 170 -2.67 0.46 14.95
C THR A 170 -1.26 0.95 15.26
N GLU A 171 -0.65 0.41 16.31
CA GLU A 171 0.76 0.75 16.64
C GLU A 171 1.72 0.22 15.56
N GLY A 172 1.51 -1.03 15.12
CA GLY A 172 2.30 -1.65 14.06
C GLY A 172 2.20 -0.91 12.73
N GLY A 173 0.98 -0.54 12.33
CA GLY A 173 0.71 0.25 11.13
C GLY A 173 1.41 1.60 11.17
N ARG A 174 1.32 2.32 12.30
CA ARG A 174 1.99 3.59 12.50
C ARG A 174 3.51 3.47 12.35
N LYS A 175 4.14 2.50 13.03
CA LYS A 175 5.59 2.29 12.97
C LYS A 175 6.08 2.05 11.54
N LEU A 176 5.46 1.11 10.82
CA LEU A 176 5.83 0.81 9.44
C LEU A 176 5.53 1.98 8.50
N ALA A 177 4.45 2.72 8.73
CA ALA A 177 4.09 3.87 7.90
C ALA A 177 5.10 5.01 8.04
N TYR A 178 5.64 5.28 9.24
CA TYR A 178 6.72 6.26 9.41
C TYR A 178 7.98 5.84 8.66
N GLU A 179 8.39 4.58 8.78
CA GLU A 179 9.56 4.04 8.06
C GLU A 179 9.39 4.14 6.54
N ARG A 180 8.25 3.67 6.01
CA ARG A 180 7.95 3.72 4.57
C ARG A 180 7.74 5.13 4.05
N SER A 181 7.23 6.04 4.86
CA SER A 181 7.08 7.45 4.48
C SER A 181 8.42 8.17 4.42
N ALA A 182 9.34 7.87 5.33
CA ALA A 182 10.70 8.41 5.27
C ALA A 182 11.39 8.04 3.94
N TYR A 183 11.20 6.81 3.47
CA TYR A 183 11.68 6.39 2.14
C TYR A 183 11.06 7.19 0.99
N LEU A 184 9.76 7.51 1.07
CA LEU A 184 9.11 8.35 0.05
C LEU A 184 9.63 9.80 0.08
N GLU A 185 9.90 10.35 1.26
CA GLU A 185 10.50 11.69 1.41
C GLU A 185 11.92 11.74 0.83
N GLU A 186 12.73 10.72 1.11
CA GLU A 186 14.08 10.57 0.56
C GLU A 186 14.05 10.48 -0.97
N PHE A 187 13.21 9.60 -1.52
CA PHE A 187 13.05 9.47 -2.97
C PHE A 187 12.56 10.77 -3.63
N ARG A 188 11.60 11.47 -3.00
CA ARG A 188 11.15 12.79 -3.47
C ARG A 188 12.30 13.79 -3.49
N GLY A 189 13.16 13.77 -2.48
CA GLY A 189 14.37 14.59 -2.41
C GLY A 189 15.33 14.32 -3.57
N TYR A 190 15.57 13.05 -3.91
CA TYR A 190 16.41 12.66 -5.05
C TYR A 190 15.86 13.15 -6.39
N ILE A 191 14.55 12.99 -6.65
CA ILE A 191 13.96 13.52 -7.88
C ILE A 191 14.13 15.04 -7.95
N LEU A 192 13.88 15.76 -6.85
CA LEU A 192 13.99 17.21 -6.84
C LEU A 192 15.44 17.67 -7.11
N SER A 193 16.44 16.96 -6.59
CA SER A 193 17.85 17.29 -6.84
C SER A 193 18.29 16.98 -8.27
N GLU A 194 17.72 15.97 -8.92
CA GLU A 194 17.95 15.69 -10.35
C GLU A 194 17.28 16.72 -11.27
N LEU A 195 16.10 17.24 -10.88
CA LEU A 195 15.36 18.24 -11.64
C LEU A 195 15.91 19.66 -11.48
N GLU A 196 16.44 19.98 -10.30
CA GLU A 196 17.29 21.16 -10.13
C GLU A 196 18.56 20.92 -10.95
N ASN A 197 18.67 21.50 -12.15
CA ASN A 197 19.87 21.48 -13.01
C ASN A 197 21.14 21.93 -12.23
N LYS A 198 21.69 21.03 -11.43
CA LYS A 198 22.86 21.17 -10.58
C LYS A 198 23.66 19.88 -10.74
N PRO A 199 25.00 19.93 -10.68
CA PRO A 199 25.80 18.72 -10.64
C PRO A 199 25.30 17.84 -9.48
N GLY A 200 24.80 16.64 -9.80
CA GLY A 200 24.23 15.72 -8.80
C GLY A 200 25.20 15.45 -7.65
N GLU A 201 24.70 15.00 -6.51
CA GLU A 201 25.50 14.86 -5.27
C GLU A 201 26.82 14.10 -5.48
N ALA A 202 26.85 13.08 -6.33
CA ALA A 202 28.06 12.35 -6.69
C ALA A 202 29.12 13.23 -7.39
N LEU A 203 28.71 14.16 -8.24
CA LEU A 203 29.61 15.08 -8.94
C LEU A 203 30.08 16.21 -8.00
N ALA A 204 29.20 16.72 -7.13
CA ALA A 204 29.59 17.67 -6.08
C ALA A 204 30.53 17.06 -5.04
N ILE A 205 30.33 15.79 -4.68
CA ILE A 205 31.24 15.01 -3.84
C ILE A 205 32.55 14.75 -4.58
N ALA A 206 32.53 14.38 -5.86
CA ALA A 206 33.74 14.18 -6.66
C ALA A 206 34.56 15.47 -6.80
N GLU A 207 33.92 16.63 -6.97
CA GLU A 207 34.57 17.94 -6.98
C GLU A 207 35.21 18.28 -5.63
N LYS A 208 34.47 18.10 -4.52
CA LYS A 208 35.02 18.27 -3.17
C LYS A 208 36.14 17.28 -2.84
N CYS A 209 36.05 16.03 -3.31
CA CYS A 209 37.11 15.03 -3.19
C CYS A 209 38.34 15.44 -4.01
N ARG A 210 38.15 16.01 -5.20
CA ARG A 210 39.25 16.54 -6.03
C ARG A 210 39.92 17.74 -5.36
N GLU A 211 39.15 18.68 -4.80
CA GLU A 211 39.67 19.81 -4.02
C GLU A 211 40.40 19.35 -2.75
N ALA A 212 39.84 18.37 -2.02
CA ALA A 212 40.47 17.80 -0.84
C ALA A 212 41.78 17.07 -1.17
N ALA A 213 41.84 16.34 -2.29
CA ALA A 213 43.05 15.70 -2.78
C ALA A 213 44.13 16.72 -3.19
N LEU A 214 43.75 17.81 -3.86
CA LEU A 214 44.65 18.94 -4.18
C LEU A 214 45.17 19.64 -2.92
N CYS A 215 44.42 19.55 -1.80
CA CYS A 215 44.79 20.06 -0.49
C CYS A 215 45.36 19.00 0.48
N GLY A 216 45.60 17.76 0.02
CA GLY A 216 46.21 16.68 0.81
C GLY A 216 45.34 16.01 1.89
N ARG A 217 44.00 15.94 1.75
CA ARG A 217 43.07 15.28 2.71
C ARG A 217 42.16 14.24 2.03
N SER A 218 41.79 13.17 2.74
CA SER A 218 40.84 12.13 2.28
C SER A 218 39.49 12.22 3.01
N LEU A 219 38.38 12.07 2.28
CA LEU A 219 37.00 12.19 2.78
C LEU A 219 36.38 10.86 3.25
N PHE A 220 36.95 9.71 2.87
CA PHE A 220 36.39 8.40 3.20
C PHE A 220 37.38 7.57 4.00
N HIS A 221 37.17 7.53 5.30
CA HIS A 221 37.87 6.62 6.21
C HIS A 221 37.22 5.23 6.12
N PRO A 222 37.97 4.12 6.16
CA PRO A 222 37.45 2.75 6.08
C PRO A 222 36.48 2.33 7.21
N GLU A 223 36.13 3.23 8.13
CA GLU A 223 35.19 3.01 9.24
C GLU A 223 33.78 3.57 8.93
N ASP A 224 33.50 4.01 7.70
CA ASP A 224 32.22 4.62 7.34
C ASP A 224 31.04 3.62 7.41
N PRO A 225 30.03 3.86 8.28
CA PRO A 225 28.87 2.98 8.47
C PRO A 225 27.97 2.84 7.23
N PHE A 226 27.99 3.79 6.29
CA PHE A 226 27.13 3.77 5.10
C PHE A 226 27.54 2.70 4.07
N ALA A 227 28.79 2.22 4.12
CA ALA A 227 29.27 1.18 3.20
C ALA A 227 28.71 -0.24 3.50
N LYS A 228 28.02 -0.44 4.64
CA LYS A 228 27.72 -1.79 5.17
C LYS A 228 26.25 -2.23 5.12
N ARG A 229 25.32 -1.46 4.58
CA ARG A 229 23.88 -1.83 4.57
C ARG A 229 23.37 -2.18 3.17
N ARG A 230 23.40 -3.46 2.82
CA ARG A 230 22.51 -4.05 1.79
C ARG A 230 21.30 -4.71 2.49
N PRO A 231 20.09 -4.67 1.91
CA PRO A 231 18.93 -5.40 2.44
C PRO A 231 19.23 -6.91 2.49
N ARG A 232 18.81 -7.59 3.57
CA ARG A 232 19.03 -9.02 3.77
C ARG A 232 17.96 -9.83 3.05
N GLN A 233 18.36 -10.96 2.50
CA GLN A 233 17.53 -11.92 1.76
C GLN A 233 16.44 -12.61 2.60
N ALA A 234 16.33 -12.29 3.90
CA ALA A 234 15.41 -12.90 4.85
C ALA A 234 13.98 -12.30 4.83
N ASP A 235 13.75 -11.24 4.07
CA ASP A 235 12.45 -10.54 4.02
C ASP A 235 11.52 -11.08 2.90
N LEU A 236 11.89 -12.18 2.22
CA LEU A 236 11.31 -12.50 0.92
C LEU A 236 10.15 -13.50 0.89
N TYR A 237 9.92 -14.41 1.84
CA TYR A 237 8.76 -15.32 1.76
C TYR A 237 8.27 -15.82 3.12
N LEU A 238 7.14 -15.26 3.61
CA LEU A 238 6.44 -15.70 4.83
C LEU A 238 4.98 -16.12 4.55
N ILE A 239 4.56 -16.15 3.28
CA ILE A 239 3.18 -16.50 2.89
C ILE A 239 3.00 -18.02 2.78
N ASP A 240 3.97 -18.73 2.21
CA ASP A 240 3.89 -20.19 2.08
C ASP A 240 3.97 -20.90 3.43
N GLU A 241 4.68 -20.35 4.41
CA GLU A 241 4.69 -20.88 5.79
C GLU A 241 3.37 -20.62 6.53
N LEU A 242 2.72 -19.48 6.31
CA LEU A 242 1.43 -19.15 6.94
C LEU A 242 0.25 -19.97 6.38
N LEU A 243 0.33 -20.35 5.09
CA LEU A 243 -0.68 -21.21 4.45
C LEU A 243 -0.55 -22.69 4.82
N MET A 244 0.59 -23.10 5.40
CA MET A 244 0.88 -24.48 5.82
C MET A 244 0.72 -24.72 7.33
N ASP A 245 0.41 -23.67 8.12
CA ASP A 245 0.21 -23.75 9.57
C ASP A 245 -1.18 -24.38 9.89
N GLU A 246 -1.20 -25.72 9.98
CA GLU A 246 -2.42 -26.54 10.17
C GLU A 246 -3.15 -26.30 11.49
N GLU A 247 -2.46 -25.76 12.51
CA GLU A 247 -3.02 -25.55 13.86
C GLU A 247 -3.87 -24.28 13.98
N LYS A 248 -3.61 -23.24 13.16
CA LYS A 248 -4.27 -21.93 13.30
C LYS A 248 -5.56 -21.77 12.52
N PHE A 249 -5.73 -22.48 11.41
CA PHE A 249 -6.88 -22.33 10.52
C PHE A 249 -7.73 -23.60 10.53
N GLY A 250 -8.83 -23.58 11.29
CA GLY A 250 -9.76 -24.70 11.42
C GLY A 250 -10.43 -25.12 10.09
N LYS A 251 -11.16 -26.23 10.12
CA LYS A 251 -11.79 -26.88 8.93
C LYS A 251 -12.63 -25.92 8.07
N VAL A 252 -13.39 -25.03 8.72
CA VAL A 252 -14.25 -24.02 8.07
C VAL A 252 -13.44 -23.04 7.22
N SER A 253 -12.26 -22.64 7.68
CA SER A 253 -11.39 -21.72 6.94
C SER A 253 -10.84 -22.35 5.65
N ARG A 254 -10.56 -23.66 5.66
CA ARG A 254 -10.09 -24.39 4.46
C ARG A 254 -11.17 -24.50 3.39
N GLU A 255 -12.40 -24.84 3.80
CA GLU A 255 -13.55 -24.92 2.89
C GLU A 255 -13.85 -23.53 2.29
N PHE A 256 -13.79 -22.48 3.11
CA PHE A 256 -13.88 -21.09 2.68
C PHE A 256 -12.83 -20.72 1.62
N PHE A 257 -11.54 -20.99 1.88
CA PHE A 257 -10.47 -20.66 0.93
C PHE A 257 -10.52 -21.47 -0.36
N ALA A 258 -10.92 -22.74 -0.28
CA ALA A 258 -11.07 -23.60 -1.45
C ALA A 258 -12.22 -23.12 -2.36
N GLU A 259 -13.34 -22.70 -1.77
CA GLU A 259 -14.49 -22.19 -2.55
C GLU A 259 -14.22 -20.78 -3.10
N LEU A 260 -13.55 -19.93 -2.32
CA LEU A 260 -13.09 -18.61 -2.77
C LEU A 260 -12.13 -18.71 -3.96
N LYS A 261 -11.20 -19.67 -3.91
CA LYS A 261 -10.29 -19.95 -5.03
C LYS A 261 -11.06 -20.38 -6.29
N LYS A 262 -12.06 -21.26 -6.16
CA LYS A 262 -12.91 -21.65 -7.31
C LYS A 262 -13.69 -20.48 -7.89
N GLU A 263 -14.26 -19.62 -7.05
CA GLU A 263 -15.02 -18.44 -7.53
C GLU A 263 -14.13 -17.40 -8.23
N LEU A 264 -12.87 -17.28 -7.82
CA LEU A 264 -11.88 -16.43 -8.47
C LEU A 264 -11.41 -17.02 -9.81
N ASP A 265 -11.10 -18.31 -9.86
CA ASP A 265 -10.72 -19.01 -11.10
C ASP A 265 -11.87 -18.95 -12.14
N LEU A 266 -13.13 -18.91 -11.68
CA LEU A 266 -14.30 -18.73 -12.55
C LEU A 266 -14.39 -17.30 -13.14
N LYS A 267 -13.91 -16.27 -12.43
CA LYS A 267 -13.86 -14.89 -12.95
C LYS A 267 -12.77 -14.71 -14.00
N GLU A 268 -11.60 -15.34 -13.84
CA GLU A 268 -10.55 -15.35 -14.88
C GLU A 268 -11.06 -16.01 -16.19
N ASN A 269 -11.85 -17.07 -16.08
CA ASN A 269 -12.43 -17.77 -17.24
C ASN A 269 -13.61 -17.05 -17.91
N LEU A 270 -14.18 -16.01 -17.27
CA LEU A 270 -15.26 -15.19 -17.83
C LEU A 270 -14.73 -13.92 -18.55
N ILE A 271 -13.42 -13.65 -18.43
CA ILE A 271 -12.74 -12.48 -19.01
C ILE A 271 -11.77 -12.90 -20.13
N SER A 272 -11.65 -14.21 -20.41
CA SER A 272 -10.96 -14.75 -21.61
C SER A 272 -11.93 -15.00 -22.76
#